data_AF-A0A4Q5QFJ2-F1
#
_entry.id   AF-A0A4Q5QFJ2-F1
#
_cell.length_a   1.000
_cell.length_b   1.000
_cell.length_c   1.000
_cell.angle_alpha   90.00
_cell.angle_beta   90.00
_cell.angle_gamma   90.00
#
_symmetry.space_group_name_H-M   'P 1'
#
loop_
_entity.id
_entity.type
_entity.pdbx_description
1 polymer ?
#
loop_
_entity_poly.entity_id
_entity_poly.type
_entity_poly.pdbx_seq_one_letter_code
_entity_poly.pdbx_strand_id
1 'polypeptide(L)'
;MPEETNHLASSNTVTAENAGSTWLVISMAAYFFYAFFLLIECLDFSALLHSPEPGFHATYDLTNVIFYMLDLIVCVSFGLILMVIYLTPEKKRFTLIFTVITVTLLRAGLIYYLYMFKEGSYQITPFIYKKANEMSGVVRTIVLPVQLLAGLGCAWHWRTNIKKR
;
A
#
# COMPACT_ATOMS: atom_id res chain seq x y z
N MET A 1 -19.21 -11.89 48.10
CA MET A 1 -18.26 -12.25 47.02
C MET A 1 -18.84 -11.80 45.70
N PRO A 2 -18.19 -10.86 44.98
CA PRO A 2 -18.38 -10.74 43.54
C PRO A 2 -17.00 -10.80 42.85
N GLU A 3 -16.62 -11.99 42.39
CA GLU A 3 -15.50 -12.22 41.47
C GLU A 3 -16.09 -12.80 40.18
N GLU A 4 -16.61 -11.96 39.27
CA GLU A 4 -17.03 -12.50 37.96
C GLU A 4 -16.99 -11.50 36.78
N THR A 5 -16.54 -10.25 36.98
CA THR A 5 -16.52 -9.25 35.90
C THR A 5 -15.15 -9.03 35.25
N ASN A 6 -14.05 -9.56 35.82
CA ASN A 6 -12.69 -9.26 35.35
C ASN A 6 -12.19 -10.11 34.16
N HIS A 7 -12.79 -11.28 33.90
CA HIS A 7 -12.29 -12.16 32.83
C HIS A 7 -12.75 -11.74 31.41
N LEU A 8 -13.92 -11.11 31.28
CA LEU A 8 -14.47 -10.74 29.97
C LEU A 8 -13.82 -9.48 29.36
N ALA A 9 -13.35 -8.55 30.19
CA ALA A 9 -12.71 -7.32 29.73
C ALA A 9 -11.31 -7.57 29.15
N SER A 10 -10.52 -8.45 29.79
CA SER A 10 -9.15 -8.79 29.38
C SER A 10 -9.10 -9.56 28.05
N SER A 11 -9.99 -10.53 27.86
CA SER A 11 -10.08 -11.33 26.62
C SER A 11 -10.37 -10.46 25.39
N ASN A 12 -11.34 -9.54 25.50
CA ASN A 12 -11.76 -8.65 24.41
C ASN A 12 -10.69 -7.63 24.00
N THR A 13 -9.85 -7.18 24.94
CA THR A 13 -8.75 -6.26 24.64
C THR A 13 -7.62 -6.92 23.87
N VAL A 14 -7.29 -8.17 24.22
CA VAL A 14 -6.23 -8.93 23.53
C VAL A 14 -6.64 -9.29 22.10
N THR A 15 -7.90 -9.69 21.88
CA THR A 15 -8.38 -10.03 20.53
C THR A 15 -8.41 -8.82 19.59
N ALA A 16 -8.80 -7.65 20.09
CA ALA A 16 -8.93 -6.46 19.25
C ALA A 16 -7.58 -5.76 18.99
N GLU A 17 -6.62 -5.87 19.91
CA GLU A 17 -5.24 -5.46 19.67
C GLU A 17 -4.55 -6.39 18.65
N ASN A 18 -4.80 -7.70 18.76
CA ASN A 18 -4.32 -8.69 17.78
C ASN A 18 -4.89 -8.44 16.39
N ALA A 19 -6.19 -8.21 16.26
CA ALA A 19 -6.84 -7.95 14.98
C ALA A 19 -6.35 -6.64 14.34
N GLY A 20 -6.18 -5.56 15.14
CA GLY A 20 -5.52 -4.35 14.65
C GLY A 20 -4.13 -4.66 14.11
N SER A 21 -3.30 -5.35 14.89
CA SER A 21 -1.94 -5.73 14.50
C SER A 21 -1.92 -6.49 13.16
N THR A 22 -2.88 -7.40 12.95
CA THR A 22 -3.08 -8.11 11.68
C THR A 22 -3.34 -7.15 10.51
N TRP A 23 -4.23 -6.18 10.66
CA TRP A 23 -4.51 -5.18 9.61
C TRP A 23 -3.31 -4.30 9.28
N LEU A 24 -2.49 -3.96 10.28
CA LEU A 24 -1.24 -3.22 10.08
C LEU A 24 -0.23 -4.05 9.28
N VAL A 25 -0.11 -5.35 9.60
CA VAL A 25 0.75 -6.29 8.84
C VAL A 25 0.27 -6.46 7.40
N ILE A 26 -1.04 -6.61 7.18
CA ILE A 26 -1.62 -6.70 5.83
C ILE A 26 -1.31 -5.43 5.03
N SER A 27 -1.49 -4.26 5.65
CA SER A 27 -1.19 -2.98 5.01
C SER A 27 0.28 -2.89 4.61
N MET A 28 1.19 -3.24 5.53
CA MET A 28 2.64 -3.26 5.28
C MET A 28 3.01 -4.23 4.14
N ALA A 29 2.47 -5.46 4.17
CA ALA A 29 2.68 -6.44 3.11
C ALA A 29 2.17 -5.94 1.75
N ALA A 30 1.01 -5.29 1.70
CA ALA A 30 0.47 -4.74 0.46
C ALA A 30 1.34 -3.62 -0.14
N TYR A 31 1.98 -2.79 0.70
CA TYR A 31 2.93 -1.78 0.23
C TYR A 31 4.23 -2.40 -0.28
N PHE A 32 4.84 -3.33 0.46
CA PHE A 32 6.09 -3.97 0.03
C PHE A 32 5.90 -4.89 -1.16
N PHE A 33 4.80 -5.63 -1.25
CA PHE A 33 4.48 -6.46 -2.41
C PHE A 33 4.35 -5.60 -3.67
N TYR A 34 3.63 -4.49 -3.58
CA TYR A 34 3.48 -3.58 -4.72
C TYR A 34 4.80 -2.90 -5.09
N ALA A 35 5.61 -2.51 -4.09
CA ALA A 35 6.94 -1.98 -4.35
C ALA A 35 7.84 -3.00 -5.06
N PHE A 36 7.83 -4.26 -4.63
CA PHE A 36 8.57 -5.32 -5.30
C PHE A 36 8.10 -5.51 -6.75
N PHE A 37 6.80 -5.47 -6.99
CA PHE A 37 6.23 -5.51 -8.32
C PHE A 37 6.70 -4.34 -9.20
N LEU A 38 6.64 -3.10 -8.71
CA LEU A 38 7.15 -1.92 -9.42
C LEU A 38 8.65 -2.00 -9.68
N LEU A 39 9.43 -2.57 -8.76
CA LEU A 39 10.87 -2.76 -8.95
C LEU A 39 11.16 -3.70 -10.12
N ILE A 40 10.40 -4.80 -10.25
CA ILE A 40 10.52 -5.70 -11.40
C ILE A 40 10.22 -4.94 -12.70
N GLU A 41 9.16 -4.14 -12.75
CA GLU A 41 8.83 -3.34 -13.94
C GLU A 41 9.93 -2.33 -14.29
N CYS A 42 10.52 -1.67 -13.29
CA CYS A 42 11.64 -0.75 -13.49
C CYS A 42 12.91 -1.46 -14.01
N LEU A 43 13.21 -2.67 -13.52
CA LEU A 43 14.35 -3.46 -13.98
C LEU A 43 14.14 -3.98 -15.41
N ASP A 44 12.94 -4.45 -15.73
CA ASP A 44 12.57 -4.91 -17.08
C ASP A 44 12.70 -3.77 -18.10
N PHE A 45 12.25 -2.57 -17.74
CA PHE A 45 12.48 -1.37 -18.56
C PHE A 45 13.97 -1.07 -18.78
N SER A 46 14.78 -1.12 -17.73
CA SER A 46 16.22 -0.87 -17.82
C SER A 46 16.89 -1.88 -18.76
N ALA A 47 16.51 -3.16 -18.68
CA ALA A 47 17.03 -4.19 -19.56
C ALA A 47 16.71 -3.91 -21.05
N LEU A 48 15.50 -3.44 -21.34
CA LEU A 48 15.06 -3.09 -22.70
C LEU A 48 15.78 -1.85 -23.27
N LEU A 49 16.15 -0.88 -22.42
CA LEU A 49 16.98 0.25 -22.84
C LEU A 49 18.39 -0.20 -23.25
N HIS A 50 18.95 -1.17 -22.54
CA HIS A 50 20.32 -1.65 -22.75
C HIS A 50 20.44 -2.63 -23.93
N SER A 51 19.42 -3.45 -24.17
CA SER A 51 19.42 -4.49 -25.22
C SER A 51 18.09 -4.50 -25.97
N PRO A 52 17.86 -3.55 -26.89
CA PRO A 52 16.62 -3.52 -27.67
C PRO A 52 16.54 -4.75 -28.58
N GLU A 53 15.57 -5.63 -28.34
CA GLU A 53 15.27 -6.73 -29.25
C GLU A 53 14.78 -6.16 -30.61
N PRO A 54 15.23 -6.71 -31.75
CA PRO A 54 14.81 -6.22 -33.05
C PRO A 54 13.29 -6.39 -33.23
N GLY A 55 12.58 -5.27 -33.39
CA GLY A 55 11.12 -5.21 -33.48
C GLY A 55 10.39 -4.79 -32.20
N PHE A 56 11.10 -4.64 -31.08
CA PHE A 56 10.58 -4.05 -29.85
C PHE A 56 10.97 -2.59 -29.76
N HIS A 57 10.03 -1.70 -30.07
CA HIS A 57 10.15 -0.28 -29.77
C HIS A 57 9.37 0.02 -28.49
N ALA A 58 10.01 0.67 -27.53
CA ALA A 58 9.37 1.08 -26.29
C ALA A 58 8.19 2.01 -26.60
N THR A 59 6.98 1.64 -26.17
CA THR A 59 5.77 2.44 -26.31
C THR A 59 5.71 3.64 -25.34
N TYR A 60 6.81 3.94 -24.62
CA TYR A 60 6.83 4.90 -23.52
C TYR A 60 7.96 5.92 -23.64
N ASP A 61 7.61 7.14 -23.20
CA ASP A 61 8.54 8.21 -22.89
C ASP A 61 9.18 7.99 -21.49
N LEU A 62 10.41 8.48 -21.31
CA LEU A 62 11.21 8.42 -20.07
C LEU A 62 10.41 8.89 -18.83
N THR A 63 9.47 9.81 -19.05
CA THR A 63 8.54 10.35 -18.06
C THR A 63 7.73 9.28 -17.33
N ASN A 64 7.27 8.23 -18.01
CA ASN A 64 6.46 7.18 -17.37
C ASN A 64 7.28 6.36 -16.37
N VAL A 65 8.55 6.12 -16.69
CA VAL A 65 9.47 5.35 -15.84
C VAL A 65 9.81 6.13 -14.58
N ILE A 66 9.98 7.46 -14.72
CA ILE A 66 10.16 8.35 -13.57
C ILE A 66 8.96 8.25 -12.63
N PHE A 67 7.72 8.21 -13.16
CA PHE A 67 6.54 8.05 -12.32
C PHE A 67 6.49 6.69 -11.61
N TYR A 68 6.85 5.59 -12.27
CA TYR A 68 6.93 4.27 -11.61
C TYR A 68 8.01 4.22 -10.53
N MET A 69 9.17 4.85 -10.76
CA MET A 69 10.22 4.98 -9.76
C MET A 69 9.77 5.84 -8.57
N LEU A 70 9.02 6.91 -8.80
CA LEU A 70 8.44 7.71 -7.73
C LEU A 70 7.39 6.91 -6.94
N ASP A 71 6.51 6.17 -7.63
CA ASP A 71 5.51 5.31 -6.98
C ASP A 71 6.17 4.20 -6.14
N LEU A 72 7.27 3.63 -6.63
CA LEU A 72 8.10 2.67 -5.91
C LEU A 72 8.65 3.28 -4.61
N ILE A 73 9.31 4.44 -4.70
CA ILE A 73 9.90 5.13 -3.55
C ILE A 73 8.81 5.44 -2.51
N VAL A 74 7.65 5.92 -2.96
CA VAL A 74 6.51 6.20 -2.07
C VAL A 74 6.01 4.93 -1.39
N CYS A 75 5.84 3.83 -2.13
CA CYS A 75 5.37 2.57 -1.56
C CYS A 75 6.34 1.99 -0.54
N VAL A 76 7.65 2.01 -0.82
CA VAL A 76 8.69 1.63 0.15
C VAL A 76 8.65 2.54 1.38
N SER A 77 8.57 3.85 1.19
CA SER A 77 8.52 4.82 2.30
C SER A 77 7.32 4.59 3.21
N PHE A 78 6.13 4.36 2.64
CA PHE A 78 4.93 4.07 3.40
C PHE A 78 5.02 2.71 4.11
N GLY A 79 5.54 1.68 3.44
CA GLY A 79 5.82 0.37 4.05
C GLY A 79 6.74 0.49 5.27
N LEU A 80 7.82 1.28 5.15
CA LEU A 80 8.76 1.54 6.24
C LEU A 80 8.12 2.33 7.39
N ILE A 81 7.31 3.36 7.10
CA ILE A 81 6.57 4.11 8.14
C ILE A 81 5.67 3.15 8.95
N LEU A 82 4.93 2.28 8.26
CA LEU A 82 4.08 1.29 8.93
C LEU A 82 4.90 0.26 9.71
N MET A 83 6.08 -0.15 9.21
CA MET A 83 7.00 -1.04 9.90
C MET A 83 7.56 -0.42 11.19
N VAL A 84 7.95 0.85 11.16
CA VAL A 84 8.40 1.58 12.35
C VAL A 84 7.29 1.64 13.40
N ILE A 85 6.05 1.92 12.97
CA ILE A 85 4.88 1.88 13.85
C ILE A 85 4.67 0.46 14.38
N TYR A 86 4.82 -0.57 13.55
CA TYR A 86 4.67 -1.96 13.96
C TYR A 86 5.66 -2.36 15.06
N LEU A 87 6.93 -1.96 14.92
CA LEU A 87 8.02 -2.31 15.84
C LEU A 87 8.07 -1.46 17.12
N THR A 88 7.34 -0.35 17.19
CA THR A 88 7.34 0.53 18.38
C THR A 88 6.53 -0.11 19.53
N PRO A 89 7.13 -0.40 20.70
CA PRO A 89 6.45 -1.15 21.77
C PRO A 89 5.34 -0.36 22.49
N GLU A 90 5.42 0.98 22.57
CA GLU A 90 4.39 1.81 23.21
C GLU A 90 3.80 2.84 22.24
N LYS A 91 2.83 2.39 21.45
CA LYS A 91 2.21 3.19 20.39
C LYS A 91 1.09 4.06 20.96
N LYS A 92 1.25 5.38 20.91
CA LYS A 92 0.11 6.28 21.15
C LYS A 92 -0.97 6.03 20.09
N ARG A 93 -2.15 5.57 20.52
CA ARG A 93 -3.25 5.16 19.63
C ARG A 93 -3.67 6.25 18.65
N PHE A 94 -3.71 7.51 19.11
CA PHE A 94 -3.99 8.66 18.25
C PHE A 94 -2.94 8.85 17.17
N THR A 95 -1.65 8.73 17.51
CA THR A 95 -0.56 8.82 16.54
C THR A 95 -0.64 7.70 15.51
N LEU A 96 -0.95 6.46 15.92
CA LEU A 96 -1.13 5.34 15.00
C LEU A 96 -2.28 5.61 14.02
N ILE A 97 -3.47 5.95 14.52
CA ILE A 97 -4.65 6.21 13.67
C ILE A 97 -4.37 7.38 12.72
N PHE A 98 -3.79 8.47 13.24
CA PHE A 98 -3.44 9.64 12.45
C PHE A 98 -2.47 9.30 11.32
N THR A 99 -1.40 8.56 11.61
CA THR A 99 -0.42 8.17 10.58
C THR A 99 -1.03 7.22 9.55
N VAL A 100 -1.80 6.21 9.97
CA VAL A 100 -2.46 5.27 9.05
C VAL A 100 -3.43 5.99 8.13
N ILE A 101 -4.27 6.90 8.67
CA ILE A 101 -5.19 7.71 7.85
C ILE A 101 -4.42 8.61 6.88
N THR A 102 -3.36 9.27 7.35
CA THR A 102 -2.53 10.16 6.51
C THR A 102 -1.91 9.39 5.36
N VAL A 103 -1.28 8.24 5.63
CA VAL A 103 -0.70 7.35 4.60
C VAL A 103 -1.78 6.87 3.62
N THR A 104 -2.96 6.51 4.12
CA THR A 104 -4.08 6.05 3.28
C THR A 104 -4.60 7.15 2.37
N LEU A 105 -4.76 8.38 2.87
CA LEU A 105 -5.23 9.53 2.09
C LEU A 105 -4.21 9.96 1.03
N LEU A 106 -2.94 10.04 1.40
CA LEU A 106 -1.86 10.30 0.45
C LEU A 106 -1.82 9.22 -0.64
N ARG A 107 -2.02 7.95 -0.26
CA ARG A 107 -2.07 6.85 -1.21
C ARG A 107 -3.28 6.96 -2.15
N ALA A 108 -4.46 7.28 -1.63
CA ALA A 108 -5.66 7.47 -2.44
C ALA A 108 -5.49 8.62 -3.45
N GLY A 109 -4.91 9.74 -3.01
CA GLY A 109 -4.59 10.88 -3.88
C GLY A 109 -3.60 10.50 -4.98
N LEU A 110 -2.54 9.75 -4.66
CA LEU A 110 -1.56 9.29 -5.63
C LEU A 110 -2.17 8.30 -6.63
N ILE A 111 -2.99 7.36 -6.17
CA ILE A 111 -3.70 6.43 -7.07
C ILE A 111 -4.62 7.19 -8.03
N TYR A 112 -5.36 8.17 -7.51
CA TYR A 112 -6.23 9.01 -8.33
C TYR A 112 -5.42 9.76 -9.39
N TYR A 113 -4.32 10.41 -9.00
CA TYR A 113 -3.47 11.18 -9.89
C TYR A 113 -2.79 10.32 -10.97
N LEU A 114 -2.21 9.18 -10.59
CA LEU A 114 -1.44 8.35 -11.52
C LEU A 114 -2.30 7.49 -12.45
N TYR A 115 -3.47 7.01 -11.98
CA TYR A 115 -4.23 5.97 -12.68
C TYR A 115 -5.65 6.40 -13.12
N MET A 116 -6.27 7.38 -12.46
CA MET A 116 -7.67 7.78 -12.73
C MET A 116 -7.81 9.15 -13.39
N PHE A 117 -6.84 10.05 -13.24
CA PHE A 117 -6.91 11.40 -13.80
C PHE A 117 -6.75 11.33 -15.34
N LYS A 118 -7.86 11.51 -16.05
CA LYS A 118 -7.96 11.38 -17.52
C LYS A 118 -7.57 12.63 -18.32
N GLU A 119 -7.38 13.76 -17.65
CA GLU A 119 -7.29 15.09 -18.29
C GLU A 119 -5.87 15.55 -18.65
N GLY A 120 -4.89 14.66 -18.56
CA GLY A 120 -3.53 14.91 -19.02
C GLY A 120 -3.00 13.73 -19.81
N SER A 121 -2.09 13.99 -20.74
CA SER A 121 -1.27 13.03 -21.49
C SER A 121 -0.39 12.10 -20.62
N TYR A 122 -0.74 11.92 -19.34
CA TYR A 122 0.00 11.21 -18.30
C TYR A 122 -0.76 9.99 -17.76
N GLN A 123 -1.82 9.52 -18.43
CA GLN A 123 -2.35 8.20 -18.11
C GLN A 123 -1.23 7.18 -18.31
N ILE A 124 -0.70 6.69 -17.19
CA ILE A 124 0.34 5.69 -17.21
C ILE A 124 -0.32 4.38 -17.68
N THR A 125 -0.26 4.16 -18.99
CA THR A 125 -0.71 2.92 -19.62
C THR A 125 0.19 1.78 -19.15
N PRO A 126 -0.36 0.58 -18.86
CA PRO A 126 0.43 -0.53 -18.34
C PRO A 126 1.30 -1.15 -19.45
N PHE A 127 2.50 -1.59 -19.07
CA PHE A 127 3.76 -1.75 -19.83
C PHE A 127 3.79 -2.47 -21.22
N ILE A 128 5.00 -2.43 -21.80
CA ILE A 128 5.55 -2.64 -23.17
C ILE A 128 5.16 -3.92 -23.95
N TYR A 129 4.47 -4.89 -23.34
CA TYR A 129 3.99 -6.08 -24.06
C TYR A 129 2.49 -6.24 -23.84
N LYS A 130 1.73 -6.54 -24.90
CA LYS A 130 0.27 -6.81 -24.81
C LYS A 130 -0.11 -7.77 -23.67
N LYS A 131 0.77 -8.73 -23.33
CA LYS A 131 0.55 -9.73 -22.27
C LYS A 131 1.07 -9.31 -20.87
N ALA A 132 2.18 -8.57 -20.80
CA ALA A 132 2.67 -8.00 -19.52
C ALA A 132 1.77 -6.85 -19.04
N ASN A 133 1.14 -6.13 -19.97
CA ASN A 133 0.09 -5.16 -19.74
C ASN A 133 -1.11 -5.78 -18.98
N GLU A 134 -1.53 -6.99 -19.36
CA GLU A 134 -2.61 -7.69 -18.67
C GLU A 134 -2.23 -8.06 -17.24
N MET A 135 -1.03 -8.63 -17.01
CA MET A 135 -0.58 -8.97 -15.66
C MET A 135 -0.44 -7.73 -14.77
N SER A 136 0.17 -6.66 -15.31
CA SER A 136 0.36 -5.39 -14.59
C SER A 136 -0.97 -4.72 -14.28
N GLY A 137 -1.89 -4.66 -15.24
CA GLY A 137 -3.25 -4.17 -15.04
C GLY A 137 -3.99 -4.96 -13.97
N VAL A 138 -3.86 -6.28 -13.96
CA VAL A 138 -4.47 -7.16 -12.94
C VAL A 138 -3.88 -6.90 -11.57
N VAL A 139 -2.55 -6.85 -11.43
CA VAL A 139 -1.88 -6.59 -10.15
C VAL A 139 -2.31 -5.23 -9.60
N ARG A 140 -2.34 -4.17 -10.43
CA ARG A 140 -2.77 -2.84 -10.00
C ARG A 140 -4.26 -2.81 -9.61
N THR A 141 -5.11 -3.48 -10.38
CA THR A 141 -6.56 -3.57 -10.09
C THR A 141 -6.83 -4.26 -8.75
N ILE A 142 -6.00 -5.22 -8.35
CA ILE A 142 -6.18 -5.96 -7.10
C ILE A 142 -5.45 -5.26 -5.93
N VAL A 143 -4.18 -4.91 -6.11
CA VAL A 143 -3.31 -4.47 -5.01
C VAL A 143 -3.58 -3.02 -4.60
N LEU A 144 -3.91 -2.13 -5.55
CA LEU A 144 -4.17 -0.72 -5.22
C LEU A 144 -5.39 -0.56 -4.30
N PRO A 145 -6.56 -1.20 -4.56
CA PRO A 145 -7.67 -1.17 -3.62
C PRO A 145 -7.34 -1.83 -2.29
N VAL A 146 -6.58 -2.93 -2.27
CA VAL A 146 -6.19 -3.62 -1.03
C VAL A 146 -5.38 -2.70 -0.12
N GLN A 147 -4.47 -1.87 -0.64
CA GLN A 147 -3.73 -0.90 0.16
C GLN A 147 -4.66 0.09 0.88
N LEU A 148 -5.70 0.57 0.19
CA LEU A 148 -6.68 1.50 0.77
C LEU A 148 -7.59 0.81 1.79
N LEU A 149 -8.11 -0.37 1.45
CA LEU A 149 -9.01 -1.13 2.32
C LEU A 149 -8.30 -1.60 3.59
N ALA A 150 -7.04 -2.03 3.48
CA ALA A 150 -6.24 -2.44 4.63
C ALA A 150 -5.94 -1.26 5.56
N GLY A 151 -5.59 -0.10 5.00
CA GLY A 151 -5.38 1.13 5.77
C GLY A 151 -6.65 1.60 6.49
N LEU A 152 -7.80 1.60 5.82
CA LEU A 152 -9.09 1.92 6.42
C LEU A 152 -9.50 0.89 7.49
N GLY A 153 -9.30 -0.41 7.23
CA GLY A 153 -9.56 -1.48 8.18
C GLY A 153 -8.72 -1.35 9.45
N CYS A 154 -7.43 -1.02 9.29
CA CYS A 154 -6.52 -0.73 10.40
C CYS A 154 -7.01 0.45 11.24
N ALA A 155 -7.33 1.59 10.60
CA ALA A 155 -7.81 2.78 11.30
C ALA A 155 -9.17 2.54 12.01
N TRP A 156 -10.09 1.82 11.35
CA TRP A 156 -11.40 1.49 11.90
C TRP A 156 -11.28 0.64 13.16
N HIS A 157 -10.49 -0.44 13.11
CA HIS A 157 -10.37 -1.37 14.22
C HIS A 157 -9.75 -0.71 15.47
N TRP A 158 -8.72 0.11 15.29
CA TRP A 158 -8.15 0.89 16.40
C TRP A 158 -9.09 1.97 16.93
N ARG A 159 -9.90 2.59 16.07
CA ARG A 159 -10.91 3.58 16.49
C ARG A 159 -12.02 2.94 17.32
N THR A 160 -12.53 1.77 16.92
CA THR A 160 -13.58 1.06 17.68
C THR A 160 -13.10 0.61 19.06
N ASN A 161 -11.79 0.36 19.21
CA ASN A 161 -11.18 0.03 20.49
C ASN A 161 -11.03 1.23 21.44
N ILE A 162 -11.10 2.47 20.94
CA ILE A 162 -11.09 3.68 21.79
C ILE A 162 -12.45 3.87 22.46
N LYS A 163 -13.56 3.60 21.77
CA LYS A 163 -14.93 3.80 22.30
C LYS A 163 -15.37 2.77 23.34
N LYS A 164 -14.64 1.66 23.50
CA LYS A 164 -14.96 0.59 24.46
C LYS A 164 -14.28 0.78 25.83
N ARG A 165 -13.51 1.86 26.04
CA ARG A 165 -12.98 2.29 27.34
C ARG A 165 -13.75 3.51 27.82
#